data_AF-A0A1C4J144-F1
#
_entry.id   AF-A0A1C4J144-F1
#
_cell.length_a   1.000
_cell.length_b   1.000
_cell.length_c   1.000
_cell.angle_alpha   90.00
_cell.angle_beta   90.00
_cell.angle_gamma   90.00
#
_symmetry.space_group_name_H-M   'P 1'
#
loop_
_entity.id
_entity.type
_entity.pdbx_description
1 polymer ?
#
loop_
_entity_poly.entity_id
_entity_poly.type
_entity_poly.pdbx_seq_one_letter_code
_entity_poly.pdbx_strand_id
1 'polypeptide(L)' 'MIRPLTVRLTPGTSRLLRLYRGQSPAAVLARAVRLLATADGHLDPAGSIKPRRP' A
#
# COMPACT_ATOMS: atom_id res chain seq x y z
N MET A 1 9.66 7.08 -14.24
CA MET A 1 10.74 7.25 -13.22
C MET A 1 10.11 7.05 -11.85
N ILE A 2 10.53 6.04 -11.10
CA ILE A 2 10.03 5.78 -9.73
C ILE A 2 10.85 6.65 -8.77
N ARG A 3 10.19 7.47 -7.94
CA ARG A 3 10.87 8.23 -6.88
C ARG A 3 10.88 7.39 -5.59
N PRO A 4 12.05 7.12 -4.97
CA PRO A 4 12.09 6.39 -3.72
C PRO A 4 11.48 7.23 -2.59
N LEU A 5 10.65 6.59 -1.77
CA LEU A 5 10.06 7.19 -0.57
C LEU A 5 10.59 6.46 0.67
N THR A 6 11.18 7.20 1.60
CA THR A 6 11.59 6.67 2.90
C THR A 6 10.48 6.88 3.92
N VAL A 7 9.97 5.79 4.50
CA VAL A 7 8.90 5.84 5.51
C VAL A 7 9.44 5.37 6.85
N ARG A 8 9.21 6.15 7.91
CA ARG A 8 9.50 5.72 9.28
C ARG A 8 8.32 4.92 9.82
N LEU A 9 8.60 3.73 10.34
CA LEU A 9 7.58 2.84 10.90
C LEU A 9 7.50 2.98 12.41
N THR A 10 6.28 2.95 12.94
CA THR A 10 6.09 2.79 14.39
C THR A 10 6.46 1.36 14.81
N PRO A 11 6.74 1.13 16.11
CA PRO A 11 6.97 -0.23 16.62
C PRO A 11 5.82 -1.19 16.28
N GLY A 12 4.56 -0.72 16.40
CA GLY A 12 3.36 -1.50 16.05
C GLY A 12 3.37 -1.95 14.59
N THR A 13 3.56 -1.02 13.65
CA THR A 13 3.60 -1.33 12.21
C THR A 13 4.77 -2.26 11.88
N SER A 14 5.94 -2.04 12.49
CA SER A 14 7.10 -2.92 12.29
C SER A 14 6.82 -4.36 12.74
N ARG A 15 6.06 -4.54 13.82
CA ARG A 15 5.70 -5.87 14.33
C ARG A 15 4.71 -6.57 13.39
N LEU A 16 3.76 -5.83 12.80
CA LEU A 16 2.84 -6.38 11.80
C LEU A 16 3.58 -6.88 10.54
N LEU A 17 4.60 -6.16 10.07
CA LEU A 17 5.40 -6.62 8.92
C LEU A 17 6.09 -7.96 9.16
N ARG A 18 6.42 -8.29 10.41
CA ARG A 18 7.05 -9.59 10.76
C ARG A 18 6.13 -10.79 10.54
N LEU A 19 4.82 -10.58 10.39
CA LEU A 19 3.86 -11.63 10.06
C LEU A 19 4.00 -12.11 8.61
N TYR A 20 4.57 -11.28 7.73
CA TYR A 20 4.73 -11.54 6.29
C TYR A 20 6.16 -11.98 5.96
N ARG A 21 6.67 -12.98 6.68
CA ARG A 21 8.05 -13.47 6.48
C ARG A 21 8.27 -13.93 5.04
N GLY A 22 9.45 -13.66 4.50
CA GLY A 22 9.83 -14.00 3.12
C GLY A 22 9.32 -13.02 2.06
N GLN A 23 8.50 -12.03 2.43
CA GLN A 23 8.08 -10.96 1.52
C GLN A 23 8.89 -9.68 1.78
N SER A 24 9.17 -8.92 0.73
CA SER A 24 9.81 -7.61 0.89
C SER A 24 8.83 -6.64 1.56
N PRO A 25 9.28 -5.79 2.51
CA PRO A 25 8.42 -4.78 3.14
C PRO A 25 7.73 -3.86 2.12
N ALA A 26 8.43 -3.54 1.02
CA ALA A 26 7.88 -2.74 -0.07
C ALA A 26 6.69 -3.42 -0.76
N ALA A 27 6.75 -4.74 -1.01
CA ALA A 27 5.64 -5.48 -1.60
C ALA A 27 4.42 -5.55 -0.66
N VAL A 28 4.66 -5.77 0.63
CA VAL A 28 3.59 -5.79 1.65
C VAL A 28 2.91 -4.43 1.74
N LEU A 29 3.69 -3.34 1.79
CA LEU A 29 3.15 -1.98 1.81
C LEU A 29 2.40 -1.64 0.52
N ALA A 30 2.92 -2.02 -0.65
CA ALA A 30 2.24 -1.80 -1.93
C ALA A 30 0.87 -2.50 -1.97
N ARG A 31 0.79 -3.73 -1.45
CA ARG A 31 -0.48 -4.46 -1.32
C ARG A 31 -1.40 -3.79 -0.30
N ALA A 32 -0.90 -3.36 0.86
CA ALA A 32 -1.69 -2.69 1.88
C ALA A 32 -2.31 -1.38 1.36
N VAL A 33 -1.54 -0.57 0.62
CA VAL A 33 -2.02 0.67 0.00
C VAL A 33 -3.09 0.40 -1.03
N ARG A 34 -2.95 -0.65 -1.86
CA ARG A 34 -4.00 -1.06 -2.80
C ARG A 34 -5.29 -1.47 -2.09
N LEU A 35 -5.19 -2.28 -1.04
CA LEU A 35 -6.37 -2.71 -0.26
C LEU A 35 -7.09 -1.52 0.36
N LEU A 36 -6.34 -0.56 0.93
CA LEU A 36 -6.91 0.68 1.46
C LEU A 36 -7.61 1.49 0.36
N ALA A 37 -6.93 1.71 -0.78
CA ALA A 37 -7.51 2.43 -1.91
C ALA A 37 -8.76 1.75 -2.50
N THR A 38 -8.83 0.42 -2.48
CA THR A 38 -10.06 -0.31 -2.85
C THR A 38 -11.17 -0.08 -1.84
N ALA A 39 -10.88 -0.21 -0.53
CA ALA A 39 -11.85 -0.01 0.53
C ALA A 39 -12.43 1.41 0.53
N ASP A 40 -11.60 2.41 0.23
CA ASP A 40 -12.00 3.81 0.10
C ASP A 40 -12.69 4.14 -1.24
N GLY A 41 -12.84 3.14 -2.12
CA GLY A 41 -13.47 3.30 -3.42
C GLY A 41 -12.66 4.14 -4.40
N HIS A 42 -11.37 4.35 -4.18
CA HIS A 42 -10.46 5.06 -5.08
C HIS A 42 -10.07 4.26 -6.32
N LEU A 43 -10.19 2.93 -6.26
CA LEU A 43 -9.92 2.06 -7.40
C LEU A 43 -11.22 1.64 -8.11
N ASP A 44 -11.18 1.56 -9.43
CA ASP A 44 -12.22 0.94 -10.25
C ASP A 44 -12.15 -0.61 -10.15
N PRO A 45 -13.14 -1.35 -10.70
CA PRO A 45 -13.12 -2.81 -10.66
C PRO A 45 -11.91 -3.46 -11.37
N ALA A 46 -11.26 -2.74 -12.28
CA ALA A 46 -10.03 -3.18 -12.94
C ALA A 46 -8.76 -2.87 -12.13
N GLY A 47 -8.89 -2.19 -10.98
CA GLY A 47 -7.79 -1.80 -10.10
C GLY A 47 -7.07 -0.53 -10.53
N SER A 48 -7.65 0.25 -11.45
CA SER A 48 -7.12 1.55 -11.87
C SER A 48 -7.63 2.67 -10.97
N ILE A 49 -6.85 3.74 -10.81
CA ILE A 49 -7.25 4.91 -10.03
C ILE A 49 -8.43 5.58 -10.73
N LYS A 50 -9.55 5.74 -10.03
CA LYS A 50 -10.71 6.45 -10.57
C LYS A 50 -10.32 7.90 -10.90
N PRO A 51 -10.61 8.40 -12.10
CA PRO A 51 -10.43 9.80 -12.41
C PRO A 51 -11.36 10.60 -11.50
N ARG A 52 -10.77 11.47 -10.66
CA ARG A 52 -11.54 12.45 -9.90
C ARG A 52 -12.19 13.40 -10.92
N ARG A 53 -13.52 13.32 -11.09
CA ARG A 53 -14.22 14.33 -11.91
C ARG A 53 -14.01 15.70 -11.24
N PRO A 54 -13.68 16.75 -12.02
CA PRO A 54 -13.57 18.12 -11.50
C PRO A 54 -14.91 18.60 -10.93
#